data_AF-A0A523K9V0-F1
#
_entry.id   AF-A0A523K9V0-F1
#
_cell.length_a   1.000
_cell.length_b   1.000
_cell.length_c   1.000
_cell.angle_alpha   90.00
_cell.angle_beta   90.00
_cell.angle_gamma   90.00
#
_symmetry.space_group_name_H-M   'P 1'
#
loop_
_entity.id
_entity.type
_entity.pdbx_description
1 polymer ?
#
loop_
_entity_poly.entity_id
_entity_poly.type
_entity_poly.pdbx_seq_one_letter_code
_entity_poly.pdbx_strand_id
1 'polypeptide(L)'
;MQRSARHGLRLRRHRHRRLRRRHRQRARLPDRLRTLRALVCRPASGGREPASEARRWQPRPGRRLQGLGRKRSRVSDAIHAIRAAAGLFRLARRGLICVEGGDRVRWLDGMLSNDVASLEPGPDRSGCPALLLTRTGRIQADPQVVTLGDDFWLELDGDAVSATLATLDQFIIADDVSLRDCSAGVERLALEGPMAPRIVDELAGRALGLARDAAIHAELAGVDCVVGAWGVSAMEARQLFVPSGSGEHVIRALLEVGAPWGLVEADPDSLEILRIEAGVPRLGAELDEEVLPPEARLERALSFDKG
;
A
#
# COMPACT_ATOMS: atom_id res chain seq x y z
N MET A 1 8.63 48.37 -38.85
CA MET A 1 7.24 48.20 -39.32
C MET A 1 6.86 46.74 -39.05
N GLN A 2 5.87 46.32 -38.26
CA GLN A 2 4.74 46.95 -37.57
C GLN A 2 4.38 46.09 -36.32
N ARG A 3 4.14 46.79 -35.20
CA ARG A 3 3.08 46.62 -34.15
C ARG A 3 2.77 45.19 -33.63
N SER A 4 3.08 44.83 -32.39
CA SER A 4 2.48 45.27 -31.10
C SER A 4 1.03 44.81 -30.89
N ALA A 5 0.82 43.86 -29.97
CA ALA A 5 -0.41 43.73 -29.19
C ALA A 5 -0.08 43.16 -27.80
N ARG A 6 0.16 44.07 -26.85
CA ARG A 6 0.15 43.84 -25.42
C ARG A 6 -1.31 43.69 -24.97
N HIS A 7 -1.65 42.62 -24.25
CA HIS A 7 -2.83 42.61 -23.37
C HIS A 7 -2.38 42.27 -21.96
N GLY A 8 -2.26 43.31 -21.14
CA GLY A 8 -2.10 43.20 -19.71
C GLY A 8 -3.45 43.05 -19.04
N LEU A 9 -3.53 42.13 -18.08
CA LEU A 9 -4.62 42.09 -17.11
C LEU A 9 -4.04 42.28 -15.71
N ARG A 10 -4.76 43.15 -14.98
CA ARG A 10 -4.32 43.90 -13.82
C ARG A 10 -4.39 43.07 -12.55
N LEU A 11 -3.33 43.19 -11.75
CA LEU A 11 -3.28 42.94 -10.31
C LEU A 11 -4.51 43.54 -9.60
N ARG A 12 -5.24 42.72 -8.84
CA ARG A 12 -6.00 43.20 -7.66
C ARG A 12 -5.33 42.71 -6.40
N ARG A 13 -4.60 43.62 -5.77
CA ARG A 13 -4.14 43.54 -4.39
C ARG A 13 -5.36 43.62 -3.46
N HIS A 14 -5.57 42.62 -2.61
CA HIS A 14 -6.28 42.82 -1.34
C HIS A 14 -5.32 42.60 -0.17
N ARG A 15 -5.10 43.69 0.55
CA ARG A 15 -4.31 43.77 1.78
C ARG A 15 -5.21 43.49 3.00
N HIS A 16 -4.63 42.77 3.94
CA HIS A 16 -4.85 42.80 5.40
C HIS A 16 -6.22 42.43 5.98
N ARG A 17 -6.24 41.37 6.80
CA ARG A 17 -6.48 41.53 8.24
C ARG A 17 -5.85 40.41 9.07
N ARG A 18 -5.06 40.85 10.06
CA ARG A 18 -4.50 40.06 11.15
C ARG A 18 -5.63 39.52 12.03
N LEU A 19 -5.61 38.24 12.38
CA LEU A 19 -6.24 37.74 13.60
C LEU A 19 -5.18 37.07 14.47
N ARG A 20 -4.94 37.72 15.61
CA ARG A 20 -4.07 37.24 16.69
C ARG A 20 -4.76 36.11 17.45
N ARG A 21 -3.96 35.11 17.83
CA ARG A 21 -3.94 34.36 19.10
C ARG A 21 -5.31 33.98 19.72
N ARG A 22 -5.62 32.68 19.72
CA ARG A 22 -6.20 31.95 20.87
C ARG A 22 -5.62 30.53 20.87
N HIS A 23 -4.64 30.24 21.72
CA HIS A 23 -4.78 29.60 23.03
C HIS A 23 -5.35 28.17 22.99
N ARG A 24 -4.42 27.22 23.23
CA ARG A 24 -4.58 25.85 23.73
C ARG A 24 -5.94 25.57 24.39
N GLN A 25 -6.64 24.56 23.88
CA GLN A 25 -7.51 23.73 24.70
C GLN A 25 -7.23 22.25 24.39
N ARG A 26 -6.55 21.61 25.34
CA ARG A 26 -6.37 20.16 25.42
C ARG A 26 -7.73 19.54 25.72
N ALA A 27 -8.21 18.65 24.84
CA ALA A 27 -9.32 17.77 25.17
C ALA A 27 -8.87 16.78 26.26
N ARG A 28 -9.61 16.78 27.37
CA ARG A 28 -9.36 15.97 28.56
C ARG A 28 -9.89 14.55 28.32
N LEU A 29 -9.01 13.56 28.48
CA LEU A 29 -9.37 12.15 28.64
C LEU A 29 -10.15 11.96 29.95
N PRO A 30 -11.22 11.14 29.98
CA PRO A 30 -11.92 10.80 31.22
C PRO A 30 -11.06 9.94 32.15
N ASP A 31 -11.05 10.39 33.41
CA ASP A 31 -10.33 9.86 34.55
C ASP A 31 -11.11 8.66 35.14
N ARG A 32 -10.58 7.45 34.99
CA ARG A 32 -10.85 6.32 35.90
C ARG A 32 -9.53 5.72 36.38
N LEU A 33 -8.99 6.39 37.38
CA LEU A 33 -8.16 5.90 38.50
C LEU A 33 -8.68 4.54 39.01
N ARG A 34 -7.93 3.65 39.67
CA ARG A 34 -6.52 3.48 40.08
C ARG A 34 -6.52 2.17 40.87
N THR A 35 -5.46 1.38 40.78
CA THR A 35 -4.79 0.71 41.93
C THR A 35 -3.58 -0.06 41.35
N LEU A 36 -2.36 0.46 41.42
CA LEU A 36 -1.39 0.59 42.53
C LEU A 36 -0.20 -0.37 42.33
N ARG A 37 0.75 0.15 41.55
CA ARG A 37 2.21 0.19 41.74
C ARG A 37 2.79 -0.48 43.00
N ALA A 38 3.72 -1.41 42.73
CA ALA A 38 5.02 -1.64 43.38
C ALA A 38 5.12 -1.97 44.88
N LEU A 39 5.65 -3.17 45.15
CA LEU A 39 6.44 -3.52 46.33
C LEU A 39 7.87 -3.84 45.83
N VAL A 40 8.78 -2.86 45.85
CA VAL A 40 9.86 -2.66 46.84
C VAL A 40 11.01 -3.67 46.70
N CYS A 41 12.16 -3.18 46.24
CA CYS A 41 13.47 -3.82 46.41
C CYS A 41 14.06 -3.50 47.79
N ARG A 42 14.65 -4.53 48.44
CA ARG A 42 15.94 -4.59 49.20
C ARG A 42 15.80 -5.45 50.49
N PRO A 43 16.90 -6.02 51.05
CA PRO A 43 17.78 -7.07 50.50
C PRO A 43 18.06 -8.23 51.50
N ALA A 44 18.76 -9.29 51.03
CA ALA A 44 19.54 -10.36 51.70
C ALA A 44 19.07 -10.91 53.07
N SER A 45 18.88 -12.21 53.31
CA SER A 45 19.88 -13.29 53.21
C SER A 45 19.27 -14.66 53.58
N GLY A 46 19.72 -15.74 52.93
CA GLY A 46 19.78 -17.10 53.48
C GLY A 46 18.49 -17.93 53.51
N GLY A 47 18.46 -19.03 52.76
CA GLY A 47 17.53 -20.14 53.04
C GLY A 47 17.03 -20.91 51.81
N ARG A 48 17.74 -22.00 51.50
CA ARG A 48 17.31 -23.28 50.86
C ARG A 48 16.19 -23.25 49.80
N GLU A 49 16.54 -23.68 48.58
CA GLU A 49 15.62 -24.10 47.52
C GLU A 49 14.59 -25.15 48.01
N PRO A 50 13.33 -25.06 47.55
CA PRO A 50 12.48 -26.23 47.41
C PRO A 50 12.21 -26.57 45.94
N ALA A 51 12.32 -27.88 45.70
CA ALA A 51 12.07 -28.64 44.48
C ALA A 51 11.05 -28.06 43.48
N SER A 52 11.49 -27.98 42.22
CA SER A 52 10.69 -27.70 41.04
C SER A 52 9.72 -28.84 40.73
N GLU A 53 8.43 -28.69 41.04
CA GLU A 53 7.37 -29.40 40.34
C GLU A 53 7.06 -28.68 39.03
N ALA A 54 7.67 -29.15 37.95
CA ALA A 54 7.28 -28.80 36.60
C ALA A 54 5.82 -29.22 36.40
N ARG A 55 4.88 -28.26 36.46
CA ARG A 55 3.48 -28.48 36.08
C ARG A 55 3.46 -28.84 34.60
N ARG A 56 3.38 -30.14 34.33
CA ARG A 56 3.13 -30.70 33.00
C ARG A 56 1.84 -30.09 32.47
N TRP A 57 1.94 -29.27 31.43
CA TRP A 57 0.79 -28.70 30.73
C TRP A 57 -0.13 -29.85 30.28
N GLN A 58 -1.36 -29.87 30.79
CA GLN A 58 -2.39 -30.79 30.34
C GLN A 58 -3.37 -30.02 29.47
N PRO A 59 -3.57 -30.40 28.19
CA PRO A 59 -4.57 -29.78 27.35
C PRO A 59 -5.96 -30.03 27.96
N ARG A 60 -6.71 -28.95 28.20
CA ARG A 60 -8.12 -29.07 28.58
C ARG A 60 -8.89 -29.71 27.41
N PRO A 61 -9.77 -30.69 27.65
CA PRO A 61 -10.55 -31.31 26.58
C PRO A 61 -11.37 -30.24 25.86
N GLY A 62 -11.10 -30.10 24.56
CA GLY A 62 -11.56 -28.97 23.76
C GLY A 62 -13.08 -28.91 23.65
N ARG A 63 -13.64 -27.71 23.88
CA ARG A 63 -14.92 -27.37 23.25
C ARG A 63 -14.72 -27.53 21.74
N ARG A 64 -15.43 -28.48 21.14
CA ARG A 64 -15.47 -28.65 19.69
C ARG A 64 -16.01 -27.35 19.11
N LEU A 65 -15.15 -26.54 18.51
CA LEU A 65 -15.50 -25.27 17.88
C LEU A 65 -16.28 -25.56 16.59
N GLN A 66 -17.57 -25.86 16.74
CA GLN A 66 -18.47 -26.07 15.61
C GLN A 66 -18.56 -24.74 14.83
N GLY A 67 -18.14 -24.76 13.56
CA GLY A 67 -18.08 -23.59 12.68
C GLY A 67 -16.69 -23.33 12.08
N LEU A 68 -15.62 -23.60 12.84
CA LEU A 68 -14.24 -23.41 12.37
C LEU A 68 -13.84 -24.40 11.26
N GLY A 69 -14.42 -25.61 11.26
CA GLY A 69 -14.13 -26.63 10.23
C GLY A 69 -14.56 -26.24 8.82
N ARG A 70 -15.74 -25.63 8.66
CA ARG A 70 -16.27 -25.20 7.34
C ARG A 70 -15.59 -23.94 6.80
N LYS A 71 -15.24 -22.99 7.66
CA LYS A 71 -14.47 -21.80 7.24
C LYS A 71 -13.06 -22.20 6.81
N ARG A 72 -12.40 -23.08 7.58
CA ARG A 72 -11.06 -23.61 7.26
C ARG A 72 -11.01 -24.38 5.94
N SER A 73 -12.00 -25.22 5.65
CA SER A 73 -12.01 -25.96 4.38
C SER A 73 -12.08 -25.01 3.19
N ARG A 74 -12.99 -24.02 3.23
CA ARG A 74 -13.15 -23.05 2.12
C ARG A 74 -11.91 -22.20 1.86
N VAL A 75 -11.27 -21.68 2.91
CA VAL A 75 -10.04 -20.87 2.78
C VAL A 75 -8.89 -21.74 2.25
N SER A 76 -8.76 -22.97 2.75
CA SER A 76 -7.78 -23.92 2.24
C SER A 76 -8.02 -24.21 0.76
N ASP A 77 -9.25 -24.52 0.36
CA ASP A 77 -9.60 -24.83 -1.04
C ASP A 77 -9.32 -23.62 -1.96
N ALA A 78 -9.65 -22.39 -1.52
CA ALA A 78 -9.35 -21.16 -2.25
C ALA A 78 -7.84 -20.99 -2.45
N ILE A 79 -7.03 -21.14 -1.41
CA ILE A 79 -5.56 -21.04 -1.51
C ILE A 79 -4.99 -22.07 -2.49
N HIS A 80 -5.50 -23.31 -2.49
CA HIS A 80 -5.08 -24.32 -3.46
C HIS A 80 -5.43 -23.91 -4.89
N ALA A 81 -6.65 -23.40 -5.12
CA ALA A 81 -7.08 -22.91 -6.42
C ALA A 81 -6.21 -21.74 -6.91
N ILE A 82 -5.91 -20.78 -6.03
CA ILE A 82 -5.06 -19.61 -6.36
C ILE A 82 -3.66 -20.06 -6.76
N ARG A 83 -3.04 -20.95 -5.99
CA ARG A 83 -1.70 -21.48 -6.28
C ARG A 83 -1.64 -22.29 -7.57
N ALA A 84 -2.71 -23.02 -7.88
CA ALA A 84 -2.79 -23.81 -9.10
C ALA A 84 -3.12 -22.96 -10.35
N ALA A 85 -3.82 -21.84 -10.17
CA ALA A 85 -4.37 -21.03 -11.24
C ALA A 85 -4.26 -19.52 -10.93
N ALA A 86 -5.35 -18.90 -10.46
CA ALA A 86 -5.38 -17.50 -10.07
C ALA A 86 -6.58 -17.19 -9.16
N GLY A 87 -6.43 -16.22 -8.27
CA GLY A 87 -7.52 -15.62 -7.50
C GLY A 87 -7.72 -14.15 -7.85
N LEU A 88 -8.99 -13.74 -7.99
CA LEU A 88 -9.39 -12.34 -8.14
C LEU A 88 -9.81 -11.75 -6.79
N PHE A 89 -9.27 -10.58 -6.46
CA PHE A 89 -9.50 -9.88 -5.21
C PHE A 89 -9.91 -8.43 -5.44
N ARG A 90 -10.82 -7.92 -4.61
CA ARG A 90 -11.08 -6.49 -4.47
C ARG A 90 -10.23 -5.93 -3.32
N LEU A 91 -9.45 -4.91 -3.61
CA LEU A 91 -8.52 -4.28 -2.68
C LEU A 91 -9.07 -2.95 -2.14
N ALA A 92 -10.25 -3.00 -1.52
CA ALA A 92 -11.00 -1.81 -1.08
C ALA A 92 -10.28 -0.94 -0.03
N ARG A 93 -9.20 -1.45 0.59
CA ARG A 93 -8.41 -0.74 1.61
C ARG A 93 -7.19 -0.01 1.04
N ARG A 94 -6.90 -0.10 -0.26
CA ARG A 94 -5.72 0.55 -0.85
C ARG A 94 -6.02 1.99 -1.20
N GLY A 95 -5.07 2.86 -0.91
CA GLY A 95 -5.09 4.28 -1.23
C GLY A 95 -4.22 4.61 -2.43
N LEU A 96 -4.47 5.77 -3.03
CA LEU A 96 -3.73 6.29 -4.17
C LEU A 96 -3.49 7.78 -4.00
N ILE A 97 -2.21 8.18 -4.03
CA ILE A 97 -1.82 9.59 -4.11
C ILE A 97 -1.24 9.85 -5.50
N CYS A 98 -1.77 10.85 -6.20
CA CYS A 98 -1.20 11.35 -7.44
C CYS A 98 -0.23 12.51 -7.15
N VAL A 99 0.93 12.50 -7.81
CA VAL A 99 1.96 13.53 -7.74
C VAL A 99 2.16 14.12 -9.13
N GLU A 100 1.86 15.41 -9.27
CA GLU A 100 1.91 16.16 -10.53
C GLU A 100 2.84 17.38 -10.37
N GLY A 101 3.19 18.04 -11.49
CA GLY A 101 3.98 19.28 -11.50
C GLY A 101 5.33 19.16 -12.20
N GLY A 102 5.94 20.29 -12.57
CA GLY A 102 7.20 20.35 -13.32
C GLY A 102 8.41 19.84 -12.53
N ASP A 103 8.42 20.00 -11.20
CA ASP A 103 9.52 19.57 -10.33
C ASP A 103 9.32 18.15 -9.75
N ARG A 104 8.19 17.49 -10.07
CA ARG A 104 7.74 16.24 -9.42
C ARG A 104 8.79 15.14 -9.37
N VAL A 105 9.57 14.96 -10.45
CA VAL A 105 10.56 13.89 -10.56
C VAL A 105 11.68 14.07 -9.53
N ARG A 106 12.38 15.21 -9.60
CA ARG A 106 13.48 15.54 -8.67
C ARG A 106 12.98 15.60 -7.23
N TRP A 107 11.81 16.20 -7.02
CA TRP A 107 11.24 16.35 -5.69
C TRP A 107 10.88 14.99 -5.08
N LEU A 108 10.15 14.13 -5.80
CA LEU A 108 9.71 12.84 -5.29
C LEU A 108 10.88 11.87 -5.06
N ASP A 109 11.88 11.89 -5.95
CA ASP A 109 13.12 11.11 -5.79
C ASP A 109 13.88 11.48 -4.50
N GLY A 110 13.85 12.76 -4.12
CA GLY A 110 14.42 13.24 -2.86
C GLY A 110 13.60 12.89 -1.61
N MET A 111 12.31 12.58 -1.75
CA MET A 111 11.41 12.26 -0.63
C MET A 111 11.37 10.76 -0.29
N LEU A 112 11.50 9.91 -1.29
CA LEU A 112 11.39 8.46 -1.11
C LEU A 112 12.77 7.82 -0.96
N SER A 113 12.83 6.52 -0.69
CA SER A 113 14.10 5.79 -0.50
C SER A 113 14.62 5.07 -1.74
N ASN A 114 13.83 4.95 -2.79
CA ASN A 114 14.23 4.30 -4.05
C ASN A 114 14.51 5.32 -5.16
N ASP A 115 15.11 4.87 -6.25
CA ASP A 115 15.45 5.68 -7.43
C ASP A 115 14.22 5.81 -8.35
N VAL A 116 13.44 6.84 -8.06
CA VAL A 116 12.21 7.22 -8.78
C VAL A 116 12.55 8.04 -10.02
N ALA A 117 13.67 8.77 -10.00
CA ALA A 117 14.09 9.64 -11.09
C ALA A 117 14.42 8.88 -12.38
N SER A 118 14.85 7.63 -12.29
CA SER A 118 15.14 6.78 -13.44
C SER A 118 13.95 5.95 -13.95
N LEU A 119 12.75 6.12 -13.37
CA LEU A 119 11.55 5.44 -13.85
C LEU A 119 11.10 6.05 -15.18
N GLU A 120 10.75 5.19 -16.13
CA GLU A 120 10.27 5.60 -17.45
C GLU A 120 8.91 4.94 -17.74
N PRO A 121 7.92 5.68 -18.26
CA PRO A 121 6.62 5.10 -18.62
C PRO A 121 6.78 3.97 -19.63
N GLY A 122 6.05 2.88 -19.43
CA GLY A 122 6.11 1.72 -20.30
C GLY A 122 6.22 0.40 -19.55
N PRO A 123 6.46 -0.71 -20.27
CA PRO A 123 6.35 -2.05 -19.70
C PRO A 123 7.59 -2.50 -18.90
N ASP A 124 8.71 -1.79 -18.98
CA ASP A 124 9.99 -2.32 -18.48
C ASP A 124 10.36 -1.79 -17.08
N ARG A 125 10.35 -0.47 -16.87
CA ARG A 125 10.81 0.14 -15.62
C ARG A 125 10.02 1.39 -15.24
N SER A 126 8.69 1.27 -15.26
CA SER A 126 7.76 2.35 -14.91
C SER A 126 7.36 2.36 -13.44
N GLY A 127 7.87 1.45 -12.61
CA GLY A 127 7.58 1.47 -11.18
C GLY A 127 8.61 0.76 -10.31
N CYS A 128 8.51 1.01 -9.00
CA CYS A 128 9.32 0.39 -7.97
C CYS A 128 8.63 0.50 -6.59
N PRO A 129 8.87 -0.43 -5.65
CA PRO A 129 8.55 -0.20 -4.25
C PRO A 129 9.48 0.87 -3.69
N ALA A 130 8.99 1.71 -2.79
CA ALA A 130 9.81 2.69 -2.10
C ALA A 130 9.28 2.92 -0.67
N LEU A 131 10.06 3.62 0.15
CA LEU A 131 9.67 3.97 1.51
C LEU A 131 9.72 5.49 1.67
N LEU A 132 8.74 6.03 2.39
CA LEU A 132 8.84 7.34 3.03
C LEU A 132 9.42 7.12 4.43
N LEU A 133 10.57 7.72 4.70
CA LEU A 133 11.30 7.52 5.94
C LEU A 133 11.34 8.78 6.79
N THR A 134 11.34 8.61 8.10
CA THR A 134 11.69 9.68 9.03
C THR A 134 13.16 10.07 8.87
N ARG A 135 13.56 11.20 9.44
CA ARG A 135 14.97 11.64 9.50
C ARG A 135 15.90 10.61 10.18
N THR A 136 15.35 9.71 11.00
CA THR A 136 16.11 8.63 11.65
C THR A 136 16.00 7.29 10.91
N GLY A 137 15.43 7.27 9.71
CA GLY A 137 15.34 6.09 8.85
C GLY A 137 14.18 5.12 9.19
N ARG A 138 13.21 5.55 10.00
CA ARG A 138 12.03 4.73 10.38
C ARG A 138 10.93 4.84 9.33
N ILE A 139 10.16 3.78 9.14
CA ILE A 139 9.17 3.66 8.06
C ILE A 139 7.89 4.44 8.41
N GLN A 140 7.54 5.42 7.58
CA GLN A 140 6.28 6.17 7.69
C GLN A 140 5.24 5.72 6.67
N ALA A 141 5.70 5.34 5.47
CA ALA A 141 4.89 4.74 4.42
C ALA A 141 5.73 3.83 3.52
N ASP A 142 5.08 2.89 2.88
CA ASP A 142 5.66 1.86 1.99
C ASP A 142 4.99 1.85 0.60
N PRO A 143 4.99 2.98 -0.14
CA PRO A 143 4.29 3.05 -1.41
C PRO A 143 4.92 2.14 -2.49
N GLN A 144 4.07 1.51 -3.29
CA GLN A 144 4.43 1.15 -4.66
C GLN A 144 4.32 2.41 -5.53
N VAL A 145 5.42 2.82 -6.14
CA VAL A 145 5.50 3.98 -7.03
C VAL A 145 5.37 3.51 -8.47
N VAL A 146 4.54 4.17 -9.26
CA VAL A 146 4.51 3.99 -10.72
C VAL A 146 4.41 5.34 -11.45
N THR A 147 4.91 5.41 -12.68
CA THR A 147 4.69 6.55 -13.58
C THR A 147 4.06 6.10 -14.89
N LEU A 148 3.14 6.93 -15.38
CA LEU A 148 2.45 6.73 -16.65
C LEU A 148 2.78 7.86 -17.64
N GLY A 149 3.71 8.76 -17.27
CA GLY A 149 4.17 9.90 -18.06
C GLY A 149 4.12 11.19 -17.27
N ASP A 150 2.94 11.81 -17.23
CA ASP A 150 2.79 13.17 -16.72
C ASP A 150 2.68 13.25 -15.19
N ASP A 151 2.51 12.11 -14.52
CA ASP A 151 2.38 12.01 -13.08
C ASP A 151 3.09 10.77 -12.50
N PHE A 152 3.20 10.77 -11.18
CA PHE A 152 3.51 9.57 -10.39
C PHE A 152 2.31 9.19 -9.53
N TRP A 153 2.12 7.89 -9.39
CA TRP A 153 1.11 7.30 -8.54
C TRP A 153 1.80 6.59 -7.39
N LEU A 154 1.41 6.95 -6.17
CA LEU A 154 1.88 6.35 -4.92
C LEU A 154 0.74 5.50 -4.36
N GLU A 155 0.92 4.20 -4.43
CA GLU A 155 -0.06 3.22 -4.02
C GLU A 155 0.32 2.62 -2.68
N LEU A 156 -0.54 2.75 -1.67
CA LEU A 156 -0.22 2.42 -0.28
C LEU A 156 -1.46 1.96 0.50
N ASP A 157 -1.30 1.61 1.77
CA ASP A 157 -2.46 1.36 2.64
C ASP A 157 -3.31 2.63 2.79
N GLY A 158 -4.63 2.49 2.65
CA GLY A 158 -5.58 3.60 2.71
C GLY A 158 -5.55 4.35 4.04
N ASP A 159 -5.25 3.66 5.14
CA ASP A 159 -5.15 4.29 6.46
C ASP A 159 -3.93 5.23 6.55
N ALA A 160 -2.94 5.06 5.66
CA ALA A 160 -1.71 5.86 5.63
C ALA A 160 -1.78 7.08 4.70
N VAL A 161 -2.78 7.19 3.82
CA VAL A 161 -2.88 8.25 2.80
C VAL A 161 -2.83 9.65 3.41
N SER A 162 -3.69 9.91 4.39
CA SER A 162 -3.81 11.24 5.01
C SER A 162 -2.50 11.68 5.71
N ALA A 163 -1.87 10.76 6.45
CA ALA A 163 -0.61 11.04 7.13
C ALA A 163 0.56 11.23 6.14
N THR A 164 0.59 10.42 5.07
CA THR A 164 1.59 10.51 4.00
C THR A 164 1.47 11.83 3.26
N LEU A 165 0.26 12.23 2.85
CA LEU A 165 -0.01 13.53 2.23
C LEU A 165 0.44 14.68 3.11
N ALA A 166 0.03 14.68 4.39
CA ALA A 166 0.39 15.74 5.33
C ALA A 166 1.90 15.83 5.56
N THR A 167 2.62 14.71 5.51
CA THR A 167 4.08 14.69 5.66
C THR A 167 4.76 15.24 4.41
N LEU A 168 4.37 14.75 3.23
CA LEU A 168 4.93 15.18 1.95
C LEU A 168 4.66 16.67 1.67
N ASP A 169 3.45 17.17 1.96
CA ASP A 169 3.06 18.56 1.75
C ASP A 169 3.97 19.56 2.50
N GLN A 170 4.51 19.19 3.67
CA GLN A 170 5.43 20.03 4.44
C GLN A 170 6.76 20.29 3.73
N PHE A 171 7.12 19.43 2.77
CA PHE A 171 8.35 19.54 1.98
C PHE A 171 8.12 20.23 0.63
N ILE A 172 6.91 20.69 0.33
CA ILE A 172 6.62 21.51 -0.84
C ILE A 172 6.80 22.98 -0.44
N ILE A 173 7.96 23.56 -0.76
CA ILE A 173 8.28 24.95 -0.36
C ILE A 173 8.18 25.90 -1.56
N ALA A 174 8.97 25.62 -2.60
CA ALA A 174 9.03 26.43 -3.81
C ALA A 174 9.00 25.59 -5.10
N ASP A 175 8.89 24.27 -4.95
CA ASP A 175 8.81 23.31 -6.04
C ASP A 175 7.43 23.37 -6.69
N ASP A 176 7.39 23.27 -8.02
CA ASP A 176 6.15 23.08 -8.78
C ASP A 176 5.70 21.62 -8.65
N VAL A 177 5.02 21.32 -7.54
CA VAL A 177 4.48 20.00 -7.19
C VAL A 177 3.09 20.14 -6.58
N SER A 178 2.17 19.25 -6.97
CA SER A 178 0.87 19.09 -6.32
C SER A 178 0.59 17.64 -5.97
N LEU A 179 0.02 17.42 -4.78
CA LEU A 179 -0.38 16.11 -4.27
C LEU A 179 -1.90 16.03 -4.19
N ARG A 180 -2.47 14.91 -4.65
CA ARG A 180 -3.93 14.67 -4.57
C ARG A 180 -4.22 13.26 -4.10
N ASP A 181 -5.18 13.13 -3.18
CA ASP A 181 -5.80 11.84 -2.90
C ASP A 181 -6.72 11.47 -4.08
N CYS A 182 -6.33 10.44 -4.82
CA CYS A 182 -7.02 9.92 -5.98
C CYS A 182 -7.81 8.63 -5.67
N SER A 183 -7.85 8.20 -4.41
CA SER A 183 -8.40 6.90 -4.01
C SER A 183 -9.87 6.72 -4.40
N ALA A 184 -10.69 7.77 -4.30
CA ALA A 184 -12.11 7.70 -4.66
C ALA A 184 -12.38 7.56 -6.18
N GLY A 185 -11.39 7.89 -7.01
CA GLY A 185 -11.50 7.83 -8.46
C GLY A 185 -11.24 6.44 -9.05
N VAL A 186 -10.71 5.51 -8.25
CA VAL A 186 -10.29 4.18 -8.72
C VAL A 186 -10.83 3.06 -7.83
N GLU A 187 -11.27 1.98 -8.45
CA GLU A 187 -11.49 0.69 -7.82
C GLU A 187 -10.24 -0.18 -8.02
N ARG A 188 -9.77 -0.79 -6.94
CA ARG A 188 -8.54 -1.59 -6.94
C ARG A 188 -8.85 -3.06 -6.96
N LEU A 189 -8.34 -3.75 -7.98
CA LEU A 189 -8.44 -5.19 -8.12
C LEU A 189 -7.04 -5.80 -8.22
N ALA A 190 -6.93 -7.06 -7.81
CA ALA A 190 -5.73 -7.84 -8.02
C ALA A 190 -6.08 -9.24 -8.51
N LEU A 191 -5.28 -9.74 -9.45
CA LEU A 191 -5.19 -11.17 -9.73
C LEU A 191 -3.86 -11.67 -9.20
N GLU A 192 -3.88 -12.69 -8.36
CA GLU A 192 -2.68 -13.33 -7.81
C GLU A 192 -2.68 -14.80 -8.25
N GLY A 193 -1.56 -15.32 -8.71
CA GLY A 193 -1.38 -16.70 -9.15
C GLY A 193 -0.77 -16.83 -10.55
N PRO A 194 -0.22 -18.00 -10.91
CA PRO A 194 0.53 -18.22 -12.14
C PRO A 194 -0.25 -17.88 -13.43
N MET A 195 -1.58 -17.95 -13.41
CA MET A 195 -2.42 -17.63 -14.57
C MET A 195 -2.83 -16.15 -14.67
N ALA A 196 -2.52 -15.33 -13.66
CA ALA A 196 -2.92 -13.93 -13.62
C ALA A 196 -2.45 -13.12 -14.85
N PRO A 197 -1.18 -13.21 -15.31
CA PRO A 197 -0.74 -12.51 -16.52
C PRO A 197 -1.54 -12.92 -17.75
N ARG A 198 -1.75 -14.22 -17.95
CA ARG A 198 -2.46 -14.76 -19.12
C ARG A 198 -3.91 -14.29 -19.18
N ILE A 199 -4.61 -14.31 -18.05
CA ILE A 199 -6.02 -13.92 -18.00
C ILE A 199 -6.19 -12.44 -18.34
N VAL A 200 -5.31 -11.59 -17.81
CA VAL A 200 -5.36 -10.15 -18.09
C VAL A 200 -4.96 -9.86 -19.54
N ASP A 201 -3.95 -10.55 -20.07
CA ASP A 201 -3.54 -10.43 -21.48
C ASP A 201 -4.68 -10.85 -22.44
N GLU A 202 -5.39 -11.94 -22.13
CA GLU A 202 -6.54 -12.41 -22.90
C GLU A 202 -7.68 -11.37 -22.88
N LEU A 203 -7.99 -10.80 -21.72
CA LEU A 203 -9.01 -9.75 -21.60
C LEU A 203 -8.62 -8.47 -22.34
N ALA A 204 -7.32 -8.14 -22.35
CA ALA A 204 -6.78 -7.00 -23.09
C ALA A 204 -6.67 -7.27 -24.61
N GLY A 205 -6.88 -8.51 -25.06
CA GLY A 205 -6.73 -8.93 -26.46
C GLY A 205 -5.29 -8.92 -26.97
N ARG A 206 -4.28 -8.79 -26.09
CA ARG A 206 -2.85 -8.79 -26.44
C ARG A 206 -1.98 -9.08 -25.22
N ALA A 207 -0.77 -9.56 -25.47
CA ALA A 207 0.26 -9.62 -24.43
C ALA A 207 0.61 -8.20 -23.95
N LEU A 208 0.59 -7.98 -22.64
CA LEU A 208 0.96 -6.69 -22.05
C LEU A 208 2.47 -6.56 -21.81
N GLY A 209 3.17 -7.69 -21.62
CA GLY A 209 4.64 -7.73 -21.57
C GLY A 209 5.27 -6.96 -20.40
N LEU A 210 4.56 -6.81 -19.28
CA LEU A 210 5.04 -6.05 -18.14
C LEU A 210 6.15 -6.78 -17.36
N ALA A 211 7.29 -6.12 -17.21
CA ALA A 211 8.31 -6.46 -16.23
C ALA A 211 7.80 -6.21 -14.81
N ARG A 212 8.51 -6.76 -13.83
CA ARG A 212 8.18 -6.62 -12.40
C ARG A 212 8.11 -5.14 -12.01
N ASP A 213 7.11 -4.81 -11.19
CA ASP A 213 6.83 -3.47 -10.65
C ASP A 213 6.39 -2.43 -11.71
N ALA A 214 6.44 -2.75 -13.01
CA ALA A 214 6.01 -1.88 -14.09
C ALA A 214 4.47 -1.80 -14.19
N ALA A 215 3.98 -0.70 -14.75
CA ALA A 215 2.59 -0.44 -15.07
C ALA A 215 2.42 0.22 -16.45
N ILE A 216 1.28 -0.03 -17.09
CA ILE A 216 0.86 0.62 -18.35
C ILE A 216 -0.64 0.90 -18.36
N HIS A 217 -1.06 1.81 -19.24
CA HIS A 217 -2.44 1.89 -19.68
C HIS A 217 -2.81 0.68 -20.56
N ALA A 218 -3.98 0.09 -20.30
CA ALA A 218 -4.56 -0.95 -21.13
C ALA A 218 -6.09 -0.89 -21.07
N GLU A 219 -6.72 -1.16 -22.22
CA GLU A 219 -8.17 -1.32 -22.28
C GLU A 219 -8.54 -2.73 -21.80
N LEU A 220 -9.40 -2.82 -20.78
CA LEU A 220 -9.95 -4.08 -20.27
C LEU A 220 -11.47 -4.03 -20.40
N ALA A 221 -12.05 -4.91 -21.22
CA ALA A 221 -13.49 -4.94 -21.48
C ALA A 221 -14.08 -3.57 -21.92
N GLY A 222 -13.33 -2.80 -22.73
CA GLY A 222 -13.75 -1.45 -23.17
C GLY A 222 -13.53 -0.33 -22.15
N VAL A 223 -12.82 -0.60 -21.05
CA VAL A 223 -12.52 0.38 -19.98
C VAL A 223 -11.03 0.67 -19.95
N ASP A 224 -10.65 1.94 -20.03
CA ASP A 224 -9.25 2.39 -19.86
C ASP A 224 -8.82 2.20 -18.40
N CYS A 225 -7.95 1.21 -18.19
CA CYS A 225 -7.43 0.81 -16.89
C CYS A 225 -5.92 1.01 -16.86
N VAL A 226 -5.37 1.09 -15.65
CA VAL A 226 -3.92 0.90 -15.46
C VAL A 226 -3.68 -0.51 -14.95
N VAL A 227 -2.76 -1.21 -15.61
CA VAL A 227 -2.37 -2.58 -15.29
C VAL A 227 -0.93 -2.60 -14.84
N GLY A 228 -0.71 -3.14 -13.64
CA GLY A 228 0.58 -3.24 -12.97
C GLY A 228 1.03 -4.68 -12.73
N ALA A 229 2.33 -4.88 -12.52
CA ALA A 229 2.96 -6.20 -12.35
C ALA A 229 3.65 -6.35 -10.98
N TRP A 230 2.87 -6.29 -9.90
CA TRP A 230 3.33 -6.59 -8.54
C TRP A 230 2.20 -7.28 -7.76
N GLY A 231 2.55 -7.91 -6.65
CA GLY A 231 1.61 -8.66 -5.82
C GLY A 231 2.19 -8.95 -4.46
N VAL A 232 1.34 -9.46 -3.57
CA VAL A 232 1.72 -9.74 -2.18
C VAL A 232 1.89 -11.24 -1.90
N SER A 233 1.49 -12.12 -2.82
CA SER A 233 1.52 -13.57 -2.59
C SER A 233 2.82 -14.26 -3.01
N ALA A 234 3.86 -13.51 -3.39
CA ALA A 234 5.08 -14.00 -4.04
C ALA A 234 4.87 -14.86 -5.30
N MET A 235 3.69 -14.81 -5.91
CA MET A 235 3.38 -15.42 -7.21
C MET A 235 3.34 -14.33 -8.28
N GLU A 236 3.12 -14.74 -9.53
CA GLU A 236 2.74 -13.81 -10.59
C GLU A 236 1.45 -13.08 -10.22
N ALA A 237 1.40 -11.78 -10.52
CA ALA A 237 0.27 -10.95 -10.13
C ALA A 237 0.05 -9.80 -11.10
N ARG A 238 -1.21 -9.37 -11.17
CA ARG A 238 -1.65 -8.20 -11.92
C ARG A 238 -2.48 -7.29 -11.03
N GLN A 239 -2.10 -6.03 -10.98
CA GLN A 239 -2.78 -4.98 -10.20
C GLN A 239 -3.56 -4.13 -11.17
N LEU A 240 -4.86 -3.97 -10.94
CA LEU A 240 -5.74 -3.23 -11.83
C LEU A 240 -6.26 -2.00 -11.09
N PHE A 241 -6.05 -0.84 -11.70
CA PHE A 241 -6.67 0.40 -11.30
C PHE A 241 -7.78 0.67 -12.31
N VAL A 242 -9.00 0.39 -11.88
CA VAL A 242 -10.20 0.50 -12.70
C VAL A 242 -10.89 1.81 -12.36
N PRO A 243 -11.31 2.64 -13.32
CA PRO A 243 -12.11 3.83 -13.02
C PRO A 243 -13.33 3.50 -12.17
N SER A 244 -13.60 4.34 -11.18
CA SER A 244 -14.72 4.17 -10.25
C SER A 244 -16.06 4.01 -10.99
N GLY A 245 -16.83 2.98 -10.62
CA GLY A 245 -18.10 2.63 -11.24
C GLY A 245 -17.98 1.58 -12.35
N SER A 246 -16.77 1.22 -12.78
CA SER A 246 -16.52 0.20 -13.79
C SER A 246 -16.01 -1.13 -13.20
N GLY A 247 -15.72 -1.20 -11.90
CA GLY A 247 -15.12 -2.38 -11.27
C GLY A 247 -15.94 -3.66 -11.48
N GLU A 248 -17.26 -3.61 -11.28
CA GLU A 248 -18.13 -4.78 -11.44
C GLU A 248 -18.19 -5.30 -12.89
N HIS A 249 -18.10 -4.39 -13.86
CA HIS A 249 -18.06 -4.74 -15.27
C HIS A 249 -16.76 -5.48 -15.61
N VAL A 250 -15.63 -4.94 -15.18
CA VAL A 250 -14.30 -5.54 -15.40
C VAL A 250 -14.18 -6.89 -14.68
N ILE A 251 -14.70 -7.01 -13.45
CA ILE A 251 -14.69 -8.27 -12.68
C ILE A 251 -15.46 -9.37 -13.40
N ARG A 252 -16.66 -9.07 -13.89
CA ARG A 252 -17.46 -10.04 -14.64
C ARG A 252 -16.71 -10.53 -15.87
N ALA A 253 -16.10 -9.62 -16.63
CA ALA A 253 -15.34 -9.95 -17.81
C ALA A 253 -14.10 -10.80 -17.48
N LEU A 254 -13.38 -10.48 -16.39
CA LEU A 254 -12.26 -11.28 -15.90
C LEU A 254 -12.69 -12.70 -15.51
N LEU A 255 -13.80 -12.85 -14.78
CA LEU A 255 -14.32 -14.16 -14.37
C LEU A 255 -14.75 -15.00 -15.57
N GLU A 256 -15.38 -14.39 -16.58
CA GLU A 256 -15.77 -15.06 -17.82
C GLU A 256 -14.55 -15.55 -18.62
N VAL A 257 -13.61 -14.65 -18.90
CA VAL A 257 -12.37 -14.96 -19.65
C VAL A 257 -11.44 -15.90 -18.86
N GLY A 258 -11.43 -15.78 -17.54
CA GLY A 258 -10.57 -16.55 -16.64
C GLY A 258 -11.11 -17.93 -16.27
N ALA A 259 -12.39 -18.23 -16.49
CA ALA A 259 -12.99 -19.50 -16.13
C ALA A 259 -12.27 -20.73 -16.75
N PRO A 260 -11.88 -20.73 -18.05
CA PRO A 260 -11.09 -21.83 -18.64
C PRO A 260 -9.70 -22.00 -18.01
N TRP A 261 -9.18 -20.95 -17.37
CA TRP A 261 -7.88 -20.92 -16.72
C TRP A 261 -7.94 -21.17 -15.21
N GLY A 262 -9.13 -21.49 -14.68
CA GLY A 262 -9.32 -21.77 -13.25
C GLY A 262 -9.34 -20.52 -12.36
N LEU A 263 -9.65 -19.34 -12.91
CA LEU A 263 -9.82 -18.14 -12.09
C LEU A 263 -11.00 -18.32 -11.12
N VAL A 264 -10.76 -17.94 -9.87
CA VAL A 264 -11.80 -17.87 -8.84
C VAL A 264 -11.87 -16.49 -8.22
N GLU A 265 -13.06 -16.01 -7.89
CA GLU A 265 -13.18 -14.88 -6.94
C GLU A 265 -12.84 -15.40 -5.55
N ALA A 266 -11.86 -14.77 -4.91
CA ALA A 266 -11.31 -15.22 -3.64
C ALA A 266 -11.53 -14.21 -2.52
N ASP A 267 -11.60 -14.71 -1.30
CA ASP A 267 -11.84 -13.89 -0.13
C ASP A 267 -10.55 -13.18 0.36
N PRO A 268 -10.67 -12.00 1.00
CA PRO A 268 -9.51 -11.28 1.51
C PRO A 268 -8.69 -12.04 2.56
N ASP A 269 -9.28 -12.97 3.34
CA ASP A 269 -8.53 -13.73 4.34
C ASP A 269 -7.53 -14.67 3.64
N SER A 270 -7.90 -15.24 2.49
CA SER A 270 -6.99 -16.05 1.65
C SER A 270 -5.78 -15.25 1.16
N LEU A 271 -5.98 -13.99 0.75
CA LEU A 271 -4.88 -13.10 0.33
C LEU A 271 -3.96 -12.74 1.50
N GLU A 272 -4.53 -12.47 2.68
CA GLU A 272 -3.75 -12.17 3.90
C GLU A 272 -2.88 -13.36 4.31
N ILE A 273 -3.40 -14.59 4.22
CA ILE A 273 -2.60 -15.80 4.49
C ILE A 273 -1.44 -15.90 3.50
N LEU A 274 -1.72 -15.75 2.20
CA LEU A 274 -0.70 -15.81 1.16
C LEU A 274 0.37 -14.72 1.35
N ARG A 275 -0.01 -13.50 1.75
CA ARG A 275 0.91 -12.41 2.10
C ARG A 275 1.85 -12.80 3.23
N ILE A 276 1.30 -13.36 4.31
CA ILE A 276 2.07 -13.78 5.48
C ILE A 276 3.01 -14.92 5.12
N GLU A 277 2.56 -15.92 4.36
CA GLU A 277 3.39 -17.02 3.88
C GLU A 277 4.53 -16.54 2.98
N ALA A 278 4.27 -15.51 2.15
CA ALA A 278 5.26 -14.85 1.31
C ALA A 278 6.25 -13.97 2.10
N GLY A 279 5.98 -13.70 3.38
CA GLY A 279 6.81 -12.84 4.22
C GLY A 279 6.79 -11.38 3.80
N VAL A 280 5.71 -10.91 3.15
CA VAL A 280 5.57 -9.52 2.71
C VAL A 280 4.97 -8.69 3.86
N PRO A 281 5.73 -7.78 4.49
CA PRO A 281 5.23 -7.02 5.63
C PRO A 281 4.22 -5.94 5.18
N ARG A 282 3.35 -5.50 6.10
CA ARG A 282 2.38 -4.42 5.84
C ARG A 282 2.46 -3.34 6.92
N LEU A 283 2.35 -2.08 6.49
CA LEU A 283 2.19 -0.94 7.40
C LEU A 283 0.94 -1.08 8.29
N GLY A 284 1.11 -0.78 9.58
CA GLY A 284 0.07 -0.96 10.60
C GLY A 284 -0.09 -2.40 11.10
N ALA A 285 0.71 -3.34 10.59
CA ALA A 285 0.85 -4.70 11.11
C ALA A 285 2.30 -4.97 11.52
N GLU A 286 3.17 -5.28 10.55
CA GLU A 286 4.59 -5.55 10.80
C GLU A 286 5.49 -4.32 10.62
N LEU A 287 5.01 -3.28 9.93
CA LEU A 287 5.75 -2.02 9.75
C LEU A 287 5.09 -0.88 10.53
N ASP A 288 5.93 -0.09 11.17
CA ASP A 288 5.58 1.17 11.83
C ASP A 288 6.83 2.07 11.96
N GLU A 289 6.67 3.20 12.65
CA GLU A 289 7.76 4.15 12.91
C GLU A 289 8.81 3.65 13.94
N GLU A 290 8.71 2.41 14.43
CA GLU A 290 9.72 1.76 15.26
C GLU A 290 10.61 0.80 14.45
N VAL A 291 10.25 0.47 13.20
CA VAL A 291 10.98 -0.50 12.36
C VAL A 291 11.92 0.19 11.37
N LEU A 292 13.13 -0.35 11.21
CA LEU A 292 14.05 0.02 10.13
C LEU A 292 13.89 -0.89 8.91
N PRO A 293 14.12 -0.39 7.68
CA PRO A 293 14.01 -1.19 6.47
C PRO A 293 14.80 -2.52 6.47
N PRO A 294 16.05 -2.60 6.97
CA PRO A 294 16.79 -3.87 7.02
C PRO A 294 16.22 -4.89 8.01
N GLU A 295 15.46 -4.44 9.02
CA GLU A 295 14.81 -5.34 9.99
C GLU A 295 13.60 -6.05 9.34
N ALA A 296 13.00 -5.43 8.33
CA ALA A 296 11.81 -5.89 7.63
C ALA A 296 12.07 -6.53 6.25
N ARG A 297 13.34 -6.71 5.85
CA ARG A 297 13.74 -7.24 4.53
C ARG A 297 13.18 -6.43 3.35
N LEU A 298 13.26 -5.10 3.48
CA LEU A 298 12.76 -4.15 2.47
C LEU A 298 13.88 -3.57 1.60
N GLU A 299 14.96 -4.33 1.36
CA GLU A 299 16.12 -3.86 0.59
C GLU A 299 15.75 -3.46 -0.84
N ARG A 300 14.75 -4.11 -1.44
CA ARG A 300 14.23 -3.75 -2.77
C ARG A 300 13.58 -2.36 -2.83
N ALA A 301 13.16 -1.83 -1.69
CA ALA A 301 12.57 -0.50 -1.59
C ALA A 301 13.63 0.59 -1.35
N LEU A 302 14.92 0.22 -1.31
CA LEU A 302 16.04 1.13 -1.10
C LEU A 302 16.92 1.15 -2.36
N SER A 303 17.30 2.34 -2.80
CA SER A 303 18.45 2.50 -3.68
C SER A 303 19.63 3.01 -2.87
N PHE A 304 20.76 2.32 -2.99
CA PHE A 304 22.03 2.72 -2.36
C PHE A 304 22.90 3.57 -3.28
N ASP A 305 22.54 3.63 -4.56
CA ASP A 305 23.30 4.31 -5.60
C ASP A 305 22.68 5.67 -5.99
N LYS A 306 21.49 5.99 -5.44
CA LYS A 306 20.84 7.27 -5.72
C LYS A 306 21.48 8.43 -4.94
N GLY A 307 21.81 9.50 -5.64
CA GLY A 307 22.46 10.70 -5.10
C GLY A 307 23.19 11.49 -6.16
#